data_AF-A0AAD6AB02-F1
#
_entry.id   AF-A0AAD6AB02-F1
#
_cell.length_a   1.000
_cell.length_b   1.000
_cell.length_c   1.000
_cell.angle_alpha   90.00
_cell.angle_beta   90.00
_cell.angle_gamma   90.00
#
_symmetry.space_group_name_H-M   'P 1'
#
loop_
_entity.id
_entity.type
_entity.pdbx_description
1 polymer ?
#
loop_
_entity_poly.entity_id
_entity_poly.type
_entity_poly.pdbx_seq_one_letter_code
_entity_poly.pdbx_strand_id
1 'polypeptide(L)'
;MCLQTSYFPDDHTGEIIAQGLQDSLASWKLREDSLVCMTTDSGSNMIKALRLTEWPNLQCFGQTSQCHHECWKKRRDMAVVQAELGLPSHNLITESLTRWGSRQLMVERLLEQEKAIAQVLGADKKSRHLVPTWQDIDVLESINKAVSPLKEFTDALSGEAYVSVSYLKPVIHLLNNSLLQPEEGPAPRRSC
;
A
#
# COMPACT_ATOMS: atom_id res chain seq x y z
N MET A 1 6.67 9.46 5.58
CA MET A 1 6.28 10.30 6.74
C MET A 1 6.18 9.36 7.94
N CYS A 2 7.04 9.51 8.95
CA CYS A 2 6.97 8.71 10.19
C CYS A 2 6.20 9.53 11.22
N LEU A 3 5.14 8.97 11.80
CA LEU A 3 4.34 9.65 12.82
C LEU A 3 4.99 9.48 14.21
N GLN A 4 5.36 8.25 14.59
CA GLN A 4 5.90 7.96 15.92
C GLN A 4 6.87 6.77 15.86
N THR A 5 7.90 6.82 16.71
CA THR A 5 8.81 5.71 16.99
C THR A 5 8.75 5.40 18.48
N SER A 6 8.28 4.21 18.83
CA SER A 6 8.18 3.74 20.22
C SER A 6 9.33 2.77 20.51
N TYR A 7 10.02 2.96 21.63
CA TYR A 7 11.04 2.02 22.10
C TYR A 7 10.38 0.95 22.96
N PHE A 8 10.60 -0.33 22.60
CA PHE A 8 10.09 -1.48 23.35
C PHE A 8 11.29 -2.24 23.97
N PRO A 9 11.51 -2.14 25.29
CA PRO A 9 12.62 -2.81 25.97
C PRO A 9 12.36 -4.30 26.26
N ASP A 10 11.10 -4.73 26.23
CA ASP A 10 10.68 -6.11 26.51
C ASP A 10 10.61 -6.98 25.23
N ASP A 11 10.47 -8.30 25.40
CA ASP A 11 10.27 -9.24 24.30
C ASP A 11 9.11 -8.77 23.40
N HIS A 12 9.39 -8.62 22.10
CA HIS A 12 8.47 -8.11 21.07
C HIS A 12 7.29 -9.05 20.78
N THR A 13 6.53 -9.43 21.81
CA THR A 13 5.33 -10.27 21.74
C THR A 13 4.19 -9.49 21.11
N GLY A 14 3.27 -10.21 20.44
CA GLY A 14 2.15 -9.58 19.74
C GLY A 14 1.24 -8.75 20.66
N GLU A 15 1.13 -9.14 21.93
CA GLU A 15 0.38 -8.42 22.96
C GLU A 15 0.95 -7.02 23.23
N ILE A 16 2.26 -6.92 23.45
CA ILE A 16 2.94 -5.65 23.74
C ILE A 16 2.88 -4.72 22.53
N ILE A 17 3.02 -5.30 21.33
CA ILE A 17 2.91 -4.55 20.07
C ILE A 17 1.48 -4.01 19.88
N ALA A 18 0.45 -4.82 20.13
CA ALA A 18 -0.95 -4.40 20.03
C ALA A 18 -1.24 -3.22 20.96
N GLN A 19 -0.81 -3.30 22.23
CA GLN A 19 -0.99 -2.22 23.19
C GLN A 19 -0.28 -0.94 22.75
N GLY A 20 0.99 -1.05 22.30
CA GLY A 20 1.74 0.11 21.83
C GLY A 20 1.14 0.79 20.60
N LEU A 21 0.47 0.03 19.73
CA LEU A 21 -0.25 0.57 18.57
C LEU A 21 -1.52 1.32 18.99
N GLN A 22 -2.29 0.77 19.94
CA GLN A 22 -3.46 1.45 20.52
C GLN A 22 -3.08 2.74 21.24
N ASP A 23 -2.03 2.68 22.07
CA ASP A 23 -1.51 3.85 22.79
C ASP A 23 -1.05 4.94 21.81
N SER A 24 -0.46 4.53 20.67
CA SER A 24 -0.10 5.45 19.60
C SER A 24 -1.35 6.09 18.99
N LEU A 25 -2.35 5.33 18.53
CA LEU A 25 -3.57 5.95 17.98
C LEU A 25 -4.25 6.91 18.95
N ALA A 26 -4.31 6.55 20.24
CA ALA A 26 -4.84 7.39 21.30
C ALA A 26 -4.04 8.69 21.47
N SER A 27 -2.70 8.64 21.41
CA SER A 27 -1.84 9.83 21.53
C SER A 27 -2.06 10.81 20.38
N TRP A 28 -2.30 10.30 19.16
CA TRP A 28 -2.61 11.09 17.97
C TRP A 28 -4.10 11.49 17.87
N LYS A 29 -4.94 11.08 18.82
CA LYS A 29 -6.40 11.28 18.82
C LYS A 29 -7.07 10.76 17.54
N LEU A 30 -6.50 9.70 16.96
CA LEU A 30 -7.07 9.02 15.79
C LEU A 30 -8.14 8.04 16.28
N ARG A 31 -9.30 8.04 15.63
CA ARG A 31 -10.38 7.11 15.97
C ARG A 31 -10.12 5.77 15.30
N GLU A 32 -10.25 4.69 16.06
CA GLU A 32 -10.16 3.33 15.51
C GLU A 32 -11.21 3.08 14.41
N ASP A 33 -12.41 3.66 14.54
CA ASP A 33 -13.47 3.59 13.51
C ASP A 33 -13.08 4.21 12.16
N SER A 34 -12.06 5.09 12.15
CA SER A 34 -11.53 5.69 10.93
C SER A 34 -10.30 4.95 10.38
N LEU A 35 -9.86 3.88 11.05
CA LEU A 35 -8.76 3.04 10.60
C LEU A 35 -9.23 2.13 9.45
N VAL A 36 -8.83 2.48 8.23
CA VAL A 36 -9.17 1.70 7.03
C VAL A 36 -8.34 0.41 6.96
N CYS A 37 -7.03 0.51 7.17
CA CYS A 37 -6.14 -0.64 7.22
C CYS A 37 -4.81 -0.27 7.88
N MET A 38 -4.13 -1.27 8.45
CA MET A 38 -2.75 -1.17 8.89
C MET A 38 -1.85 -1.99 7.97
N THR A 39 -0.70 -1.44 7.55
CA THR A 39 0.30 -2.20 6.78
C THR A 39 1.43 -2.65 7.70
N THR A 40 1.52 -3.94 8.00
CA THR A 40 2.63 -4.51 8.77
C THR A 40 3.44 -5.49 7.93
N ASP A 41 4.66 -5.78 8.37
CA ASP A 41 5.38 -6.94 7.89
C ASP A 41 4.69 -8.24 8.36
N SER A 42 4.93 -9.33 7.64
CA SER A 42 4.32 -10.64 7.89
C SER A 42 4.93 -11.37 9.12
N GLY A 43 5.56 -10.64 10.04
CA GLY A 43 6.13 -11.23 11.25
C GLY A 43 5.05 -11.87 12.12
N SER A 44 5.32 -13.04 12.72
CA SER A 44 4.34 -13.79 13.53
C SER A 44 3.75 -12.97 14.68
N ASN A 45 4.56 -12.13 15.30
CA ASN A 45 4.11 -11.26 16.40
C ASN A 45 3.26 -10.08 15.90
N MET A 46 3.54 -9.56 14.70
CA MET A 46 2.75 -8.50 14.08
C MET A 46 1.38 -9.03 13.63
N ILE A 47 1.35 -10.21 13.03
CA ILE A 47 0.09 -10.90 12.70
C ILE A 47 -0.72 -11.18 13.97
N LYS A 48 -0.06 -11.58 15.06
CA LYS A 48 -0.72 -11.80 16.35
C LYS A 48 -1.28 -10.50 16.93
N ALA A 49 -0.50 -9.41 16.89
CA ALA A 49 -0.94 -8.09 17.35
C ALA A 49 -2.20 -7.63 16.61
N LEU A 50 -2.19 -7.74 15.28
CA LEU A 50 -3.33 -7.39 14.42
C LEU A 50 -4.59 -8.22 14.69
N ARG A 51 -4.42 -9.52 14.97
CA ARG A 51 -5.53 -10.39 15.36
C ARG A 51 -6.13 -10.00 16.71
N LEU A 52 -5.29 -9.54 17.64
CA LEU A 52 -5.74 -9.10 18.97
C LEU A 52 -6.48 -7.76 18.90
N THR A 53 -6.11 -6.87 17.98
CA THR A 53 -6.79 -5.58 17.78
C THR A 53 -7.99 -5.65 16.84
N GLU A 54 -8.22 -6.80 16.18
CA GLU A 54 -9.26 -6.98 15.13
C GLU A 54 -9.17 -5.96 13.97
N TRP A 55 -8.00 -5.37 13.75
CA TRP A 55 -7.84 -4.34 12.72
C TRP A 55 -7.60 -4.96 11.33
N PRO A 56 -8.14 -4.34 10.26
CA PRO A 56 -7.87 -4.80 8.89
C PRO A 56 -6.37 -4.67 8.60
N ASN A 57 -5.72 -5.78 8.27
CA ASN A 57 -4.31 -5.79 7.86
C ASN A 57 -4.20 -5.83 6.34
N LEU A 58 -3.45 -4.90 5.79
CA LEU A 58 -2.99 -4.96 4.40
C LEU A 58 -1.55 -5.45 4.42
N GLN A 59 -1.26 -6.62 3.85
CA GLN A 59 0.11 -7.12 3.85
C GLN A 59 1.09 -6.14 3.19
N CYS A 60 2.28 -6.00 3.77
CA CYS A 60 3.35 -5.23 3.14
C CYS A 60 3.81 -5.91 1.83
N PHE A 61 3.37 -5.37 0.71
CA PHE A 61 3.76 -5.82 -0.64
C PHE A 61 5.24 -5.62 -0.98
N GLY A 62 6.01 -4.96 -0.11
CA GLY A 62 7.46 -4.91 -0.22
C GLY A 62 8.08 -6.31 -0.30
N GLN A 63 7.55 -7.29 0.43
CA GLN A 63 8.03 -8.68 0.37
C GLN A 63 7.73 -9.34 -0.98
N THR A 64 6.59 -9.03 -1.59
CA THR A 64 6.21 -9.50 -2.94
C THR A 64 7.14 -8.94 -4.00
N SER A 65 7.37 -7.62 -4.00
CA SER A 65 8.33 -6.97 -4.90
C SER A 65 9.76 -7.48 -4.69
N GLN A 66 10.17 -7.66 -3.44
CA GLN A 66 11.51 -8.13 -3.11
C GLN A 66 11.74 -9.59 -3.50
N CYS A 67 10.74 -10.47 -3.28
CA CYS A 67 10.80 -11.86 -3.71
C CYS A 67 10.91 -12.00 -5.24
N HIS A 68 10.22 -11.13 -5.99
CA HIS A 68 10.39 -11.02 -7.44
C HIS A 68 11.80 -10.54 -7.80
N HIS A 69 12.32 -9.51 -7.12
CA HIS A 69 13.64 -8.97 -7.43
C HIS A 69 14.79 -9.94 -7.13
N GLU A 70 14.74 -10.65 -6.02
CA GLU A 70 15.83 -11.53 -5.58
C GLU A 70 15.82 -12.88 -6.33
N CYS A 71 14.70 -13.30 -6.89
CA CYS A 71 14.59 -14.57 -7.60
C CYS A 71 14.54 -14.37 -9.12
N TRP A 72 15.65 -14.65 -9.81
CA TRP A 72 15.72 -14.60 -11.27
C TRP A 72 14.65 -15.47 -11.95
N LYS A 73 14.29 -16.59 -11.31
CA LYS A 73 13.27 -17.51 -11.82
C LYS A 73 11.89 -16.86 -11.83
N LYS A 74 11.52 -16.17 -10.74
CA LYS A 74 10.24 -15.44 -10.65
C LYS A 74 10.16 -14.28 -11.63
N ARG A 75 11.28 -13.60 -11.90
CA ARG A 75 11.33 -12.57 -12.95
C ARG A 75 11.08 -13.15 -14.35
N ARG A 76 11.72 -14.28 -14.66
CA ARG A 76 11.54 -14.98 -15.94
C ARG A 76 10.10 -15.45 -16.10
N ASP A 77 9.57 -16.12 -15.07
CA ASP A 77 8.21 -16.66 -15.10
C ASP A 77 7.18 -15.52 -15.20
N MET A 78 7.42 -14.38 -14.54
CA MET A 78 6.58 -13.18 -14.68
C MET A 78 6.61 -12.60 -16.10
N ALA A 79 7.76 -12.55 -16.76
CA ALA A 79 7.84 -12.09 -18.15
C ALA A 79 7.08 -13.01 -19.12
N VAL A 80 7.12 -14.32 -18.89
CA VAL A 80 6.34 -15.30 -19.67
C VAL A 80 4.85 -15.09 -19.46
N VAL A 81 4.41 -15.02 -18.19
CA VAL A 81 3.00 -14.82 -17.84
C VAL A 81 2.48 -13.46 -18.32
N GLN A 82 3.29 -12.41 -18.27
CA GLN A 82 2.95 -11.10 -18.83
C GLN A 82 2.65 -11.18 -20.33
N ALA A 83 3.50 -11.90 -21.09
CA ALA A 83 3.29 -12.10 -22.51
C ALA A 83 2.02 -12.93 -22.80
N GLU A 84 1.77 -13.99 -22.02
CA GLU A 84 0.56 -14.83 -22.16
C GLU A 84 -0.74 -14.06 -21.84
N LEU A 85 -0.69 -13.16 -20.86
CA LEU A 85 -1.83 -12.34 -20.43
C LEU A 85 -2.00 -11.04 -21.23
N GLY A 86 -1.09 -10.75 -22.17
CA GLY A 86 -1.07 -9.50 -22.92
C GLY A 86 -0.81 -8.26 -22.04
N LEU A 87 -0.15 -8.43 -20.90
CA LEU A 87 0.21 -7.35 -19.99
C LEU A 87 1.52 -6.67 -20.43
N PRO A 88 1.70 -5.38 -20.12
CA PRO A 88 2.99 -4.72 -20.30
C PRO A 88 4.11 -5.46 -19.55
N SER A 89 5.24 -5.67 -20.22
CA SER A 89 6.43 -6.32 -19.64
C SER A 89 7.15 -5.36 -18.70
N HIS A 90 6.72 -5.31 -17.44
CA HIS A 90 7.30 -4.44 -16.42
C HIS A 90 7.81 -5.23 -15.21
N ASN A 91 8.94 -4.80 -14.67
CA ASN A 91 9.37 -5.26 -13.35
C ASN A 91 8.51 -4.60 -12.27
N LEU A 92 8.27 -5.32 -11.17
CA LEU A 92 7.70 -4.72 -9.97
C LEU A 92 8.62 -3.60 -9.45
N ILE A 93 8.03 -2.62 -8.79
CA ILE A 93 8.74 -1.50 -8.18
C ILE A 93 8.81 -1.75 -6.68
N THR A 94 9.97 -1.54 -6.07
CA THR A 94 10.13 -1.54 -4.61
C THR A 94 10.05 -0.12 -4.08
N GLU A 95 9.50 0.04 -2.88
CA GLU A 95 9.41 1.34 -2.22
C GLU A 95 10.81 1.86 -1.94
N SER A 96 11.04 3.14 -2.27
CA SER A 96 12.25 3.84 -1.90
C SER A 96 11.90 4.89 -0.85
N LEU A 97 12.48 4.73 0.33
CA LEU A 97 12.30 5.66 1.45
C LEU A 97 12.75 7.09 1.13
N THR A 98 13.58 7.28 0.10
CA THR A 98 14.18 8.57 -0.27
C THR A 98 13.47 9.28 -1.42
N ARG A 99 12.46 8.66 -2.06
CA ARG A 99 11.76 9.25 -3.21
C ARG A 99 10.26 9.32 -2.95
N TRP A 100 9.77 10.54 -2.73
CA TRP A 100 8.35 10.86 -2.67
C TRP A 100 7.65 10.33 -3.94
N GLY A 101 6.57 9.58 -3.77
CA GLY A 101 5.84 8.95 -4.88
C GLY A 101 6.24 7.50 -5.22
N SER A 102 7.36 6.97 -4.70
CA SER A 102 7.78 5.58 -5.00
C SER A 102 6.78 4.53 -4.49
N ARG A 103 6.11 4.79 -3.36
CA ARG A 103 5.06 3.93 -2.81
C ARG A 103 3.81 3.91 -3.68
N GLN A 104 3.38 5.06 -4.20
CA GLN A 104 2.23 5.11 -5.12
C GLN A 104 2.57 4.36 -6.43
N LEU A 105 3.77 4.56 -6.97
CA LEU A 105 4.21 3.86 -8.19
C LEU A 105 4.31 2.35 -7.99
N MET A 106 4.72 1.88 -6.80
CA MET A 106 4.66 0.47 -6.44
C MET A 106 3.22 -0.03 -6.51
N VAL A 107 2.29 0.66 -5.84
CA VAL A 107 0.89 0.24 -5.77
C VAL A 107 0.28 0.20 -7.18
N GLU A 108 0.50 1.23 -7.99
CA GLU A 108 0.03 1.29 -9.38
C GLU A 108 0.60 0.13 -10.22
N ARG A 109 1.90 -0.17 -10.09
CA ARG A 109 2.52 -1.30 -10.79
C ARG A 109 1.98 -2.64 -10.31
N LEU A 110 1.69 -2.77 -9.02
CA LEU A 110 1.16 -4.00 -8.43
C LEU A 110 -0.26 -4.26 -8.94
N LEU A 111 -1.11 -3.23 -8.96
CA LEU A 111 -2.46 -3.33 -9.52
C LEU A 111 -2.45 -3.66 -11.02
N GLU A 112 -1.54 -3.06 -11.80
CA GLU A 112 -1.35 -3.40 -13.23
C GLU A 112 -0.98 -4.88 -13.42
N GLN A 113 -0.14 -5.43 -12.53
CA GLN A 113 0.45 -6.75 -12.65
C GLN A 113 -0.23 -7.81 -11.77
N GLU A 114 -1.37 -7.50 -11.15
CA GLU A 114 -2.07 -8.36 -10.18
C GLU A 114 -2.21 -9.80 -10.67
N LYS A 115 -2.72 -9.98 -11.90
CA LYS A 115 -2.96 -11.30 -12.49
C LYS A 115 -1.67 -12.09 -12.70
N ALA A 116 -0.61 -11.42 -13.14
CA ALA A 116 0.69 -12.05 -13.33
C ALA A 116 1.31 -12.46 -11.98
N ILE A 117 1.21 -11.60 -10.97
CA ILE A 117 1.67 -11.89 -9.60
C ILE A 117 0.92 -13.09 -9.02
N ALA A 118 -0.42 -13.12 -9.15
CA ALA A 118 -1.24 -14.20 -8.63
C ALA A 118 -0.88 -15.55 -9.25
N GLN A 119 -0.61 -15.60 -10.56
CA GLN A 119 -0.20 -16.83 -11.23
C GLN A 119 1.22 -17.27 -10.84
N VAL A 120 2.20 -16.35 -10.88
CA VAL A 120 3.61 -16.67 -10.60
C VAL A 120 3.81 -17.08 -9.14
N LEU A 121 3.22 -16.34 -8.20
CA LEU A 121 3.37 -16.64 -6.76
C LEU A 121 2.44 -17.76 -6.31
N GLY A 122 1.28 -17.93 -6.94
CA GLY A 122 0.34 -19.01 -6.66
C GLY A 122 0.85 -20.40 -7.05
N ALA A 123 1.71 -20.48 -8.07
CA ALA A 123 2.34 -21.73 -8.51
C ALA A 123 3.36 -22.28 -7.50
N ASP A 124 3.99 -21.42 -6.68
CA ASP A 124 4.99 -21.82 -5.69
C ASP A 124 4.39 -21.88 -4.28
N LYS A 125 4.38 -23.08 -3.68
CA LYS A 125 3.89 -23.31 -2.31
C LYS A 125 4.53 -22.39 -1.28
N LYS A 126 5.80 -22.01 -1.48
CA LYS A 126 6.53 -21.16 -0.53
C LYS A 126 6.11 -19.69 -0.62
N SER A 127 5.68 -19.20 -1.78
CA SER A 127 5.26 -17.79 -1.95
C SER A 127 3.77 -17.59 -2.15
N ARG A 128 2.97 -18.66 -2.13
CA ARG A 128 1.52 -18.58 -2.27
C ARG A 128 0.87 -17.67 -1.22
N HIS A 129 1.46 -17.59 -0.03
CA HIS A 129 1.00 -16.70 1.04
C HIS A 129 1.25 -15.21 0.78
N LEU A 130 2.02 -14.86 -0.26
CA LEU A 130 2.32 -13.48 -0.68
C LEU A 130 1.40 -13.01 -1.83
N VAL A 131 0.49 -13.86 -2.29
CA VAL A 131 -0.50 -13.49 -3.30
C VAL A 131 -1.48 -12.51 -2.65
N PRO A 132 -1.66 -11.29 -3.19
CA PRO A 132 -2.64 -10.35 -2.69
C PRO A 132 -4.04 -10.97 -2.70
N THR A 133 -4.77 -10.84 -1.60
CA THR A 133 -6.18 -11.22 -1.57
C THR A 133 -7.04 -10.16 -2.25
N TRP A 134 -8.28 -10.50 -2.61
CA TRP A 134 -9.21 -9.54 -3.19
C TRP A 134 -9.45 -8.33 -2.26
N GLN A 135 -9.49 -8.54 -0.95
CA GLN A 135 -9.61 -7.45 0.03
C GLN A 135 -8.39 -6.54 -0.03
N ASP A 136 -7.20 -7.12 -0.15
CA ASP A 136 -5.99 -6.32 -0.26
C ASP A 136 -5.98 -5.49 -1.56
N ILE A 137 -6.46 -6.07 -2.67
CA ILE A 137 -6.57 -5.35 -3.95
C ILE A 137 -7.59 -4.21 -3.86
N ASP A 138 -8.74 -4.41 -3.24
CA ASP A 138 -9.77 -3.37 -3.06
C ASP A 138 -9.26 -2.17 -2.23
N VAL A 139 -8.51 -2.46 -1.17
CA VAL A 139 -7.84 -1.43 -0.36
C VAL A 139 -6.75 -0.72 -1.16
N LEU A 140 -5.92 -1.45 -1.92
CA LEU A 140 -4.90 -0.85 -2.78
C LEU A 140 -5.50 0.04 -3.87
N GLU A 141 -6.61 -0.36 -4.48
CA GLU A 141 -7.35 0.44 -5.45
C GLU A 141 -7.84 1.75 -4.80
N SER A 142 -8.41 1.64 -3.59
CA SER A 142 -8.89 2.79 -2.81
C SER A 142 -7.75 3.75 -2.44
N ILE A 143 -6.61 3.21 -1.98
CA ILE A 143 -5.41 4.01 -1.67
C ILE A 143 -4.88 4.68 -2.95
N ASN A 144 -4.77 3.94 -4.06
CA ASN A 144 -4.27 4.50 -5.31
C ASN A 144 -5.17 5.63 -5.81
N LYS A 145 -6.50 5.47 -5.71
CA LYS A 145 -7.47 6.50 -6.07
C LYS A 145 -7.32 7.77 -5.24
N ALA A 146 -7.08 7.65 -3.93
CA ALA A 146 -6.89 8.79 -3.04
C ALA A 146 -5.52 9.47 -3.22
N VAL A 147 -4.47 8.70 -3.49
CA VAL A 147 -3.07 9.19 -3.49
C VAL A 147 -2.59 9.61 -4.89
N SER A 148 -3.14 9.05 -5.97
CA SER A 148 -2.80 9.40 -7.36
C SER A 148 -2.90 10.91 -7.63
N PRO A 149 -4.01 11.60 -7.27
CA PRO A 149 -4.13 13.03 -7.51
C PRO A 149 -3.09 13.87 -6.75
N LEU A 150 -2.73 13.45 -5.53
CA LEU A 150 -1.68 14.10 -4.73
C LEU A 150 -0.30 13.93 -5.35
N LYS A 151 -0.03 12.77 -5.96
CA LYS A 151 1.21 12.53 -6.67
C LYS A 151 1.29 13.38 -7.94
N GLU A 152 0.28 13.34 -8.80
CA GLU A 152 0.24 14.13 -10.04
C GLU A 152 0.44 15.62 -9.73
N PHE A 153 -0.21 16.09 -8.67
CA PHE A 153 -0.03 17.44 -8.18
C PHE A 153 1.41 17.73 -7.72
N THR A 154 2.01 16.84 -6.92
CA THR A 154 3.39 17.04 -6.45
C THR A 154 4.39 16.98 -7.60
N ASP A 155 4.18 16.08 -8.57
CA ASP A 155 5.02 15.96 -9.75
C ASP A 155 4.94 17.25 -10.59
N ALA A 156 3.73 17.79 -10.80
CA ALA A 156 3.52 19.07 -11.49
C ALA A 156 4.21 20.23 -10.79
N LEU A 157 4.07 20.36 -9.46
CA LEU A 157 4.76 21.40 -8.70
C LEU A 157 6.28 21.23 -8.67
N SER A 158 6.77 19.99 -8.68
CA SER A 158 8.21 19.71 -8.66
C SER A 158 8.91 20.08 -9.98
N GLY A 159 8.15 20.16 -11.07
CA GLY A 159 8.63 20.60 -12.39
C GLY A 159 8.64 22.12 -12.58
N GLU A 160 7.99 22.88 -11.70
CA GLU A 160 7.89 24.34 -11.79
C GLU A 160 9.11 25.01 -11.14
N ALA A 161 9.79 25.90 -11.88
CA ALA A 161 10.94 26.63 -11.37
C ALA A 161 10.58 27.65 -10.27
N TYR A 162 9.31 28.06 -10.19
CA TYR A 162 8.78 29.01 -9.21
C TYR A 162 7.35 28.63 -8.79
N VAL A 163 7.21 28.02 -7.62
CA VAL A 163 5.90 27.84 -6.97
C VAL A 163 5.60 29.10 -6.16
N SER A 164 4.69 29.95 -6.64
CA SER A 164 4.24 31.13 -5.88
C SER A 164 3.11 30.79 -4.89
N VAL A 165 3.09 31.49 -3.75
CA VAL A 165 2.08 31.30 -2.68
C VAL A 165 0.64 31.48 -3.19
N SER A 166 0.44 32.20 -4.29
CA SER A 166 -0.88 32.38 -4.92
C SER A 166 -1.49 31.07 -5.45
N TYR A 167 -0.69 30.04 -5.74
CA TYR A 167 -1.19 28.73 -6.18
C TYR A 167 -1.76 27.89 -5.03
N LEU A 168 -1.40 28.19 -3.78
CA LEU A 168 -1.77 27.36 -2.64
C LEU A 168 -3.30 27.34 -2.39
N LYS A 169 -3.96 28.49 -2.54
CA LYS A 169 -5.39 28.65 -2.24
C LYS A 169 -6.29 27.94 -3.28
N PRO A 170 -6.08 28.08 -4.60
CA PRO A 170 -6.78 27.27 -5.61
C PRO A 170 -6.53 25.77 -5.45
N VAL A 171 -5.31 25.38 -5.08
CA VAL A 171 -4.92 23.98 -4.89
C VAL A 171 -5.63 23.34 -3.69
N ILE A 172 -5.61 24.00 -2.53
CA ILE A 172 -6.32 23.51 -1.33
C ILE A 172 -7.82 23.40 -1.62
N HIS A 173 -8.36 24.36 -2.39
CA HIS A 173 -9.76 24.32 -2.82
C HIS A 173 -10.04 23.11 -3.73
N LEU A 174 -9.18 22.81 -4.70
CA LEU A 174 -9.32 21.64 -5.58
C LEU A 174 -9.23 20.31 -4.81
N LEU A 175 -8.28 20.19 -3.88
CA LEU A 175 -8.13 19.00 -3.05
C LEU A 175 -9.37 18.72 -2.21
N ASN A 176 -9.86 19.73 -1.50
CA ASN A 176 -11.02 19.58 -0.62
C ASN A 176 -12.34 19.43 -1.37
N ASN A 177 -12.49 20.09 -2.53
CA ASN A 177 -13.77 20.15 -3.22
C ASN A 177 -13.90 19.20 -4.41
N SER A 178 -12.84 18.52 -4.84
CA SER A 178 -12.91 17.67 -6.04
C SER A 178 -12.26 16.30 -5.85
N LEU A 179 -11.20 16.18 -5.05
CA LEU A 179 -10.38 14.97 -4.98
C LEU A 179 -10.60 14.15 -3.70
N LEU A 180 -10.95 14.79 -2.58
CA LEU A 180 -11.18 14.14 -1.29
C LEU A 180 -12.66 14.02 -0.91
N GLN A 181 -13.58 14.29 -1.84
CA GLN A 181 -15.00 14.08 -1.57
C GLN A 181 -15.26 12.58 -1.37
N PRO A 182 -15.99 12.18 -0.32
CA PRO A 182 -16.44 10.80 -0.19
C PRO A 182 -17.35 10.47 -1.38
N GLU A 183 -17.07 9.39 -2.11
CA GLU A 183 -18.01 8.92 -3.12
C GLU A 183 -19.27 8.40 -2.45
N GLU A 184 -20.37 9.14 -2.59
CA GLU A 184 -21.70 8.66 -2.20
C GLU A 184 -22.19 7.64 -3.23
N GLY A 185 -21.81 6.38 -3.03
CA GLY A 185 -22.32 5.24 -3.79
C GLY A 185 -21.89 3.92 -3.17
N PRO A 186 -22.77 2.90 -3.10
CA PRO A 186 -22.35 1.58 -2.66
C PRO A 186 -21.29 1.05 -3.63
N ALA A 187 -20.11 0.69 -3.09
CA ALA A 187 -19.02 0.11 -3.87
C ALA A 187 -19.56 -1.05 -4.74
N PRO A 188 -19.21 -1.10 -6.04
CA PRO A 188 -19.67 -2.17 -6.91
C PRO A 188 -19.10 -3.48 -6.38
N ARG A 189 -19.98 -4.32 -5.81
CA ARG A 189 -19.61 -5.69 -5.42
C ARG A 189 -19.19 -6.42 -6.69
N ARG A 190 -17.90 -6.74 -6.83
CA ARG A 190 -17.47 -7.69 -7.85
C ARG A 190 -18.14 -9.03 -7.52
N SER A 191 -18.94 -9.53 -8.46
CA SER A 191 -19.56 -10.85 -8.38
C SER A 191 -18.48 -11.93 -8.40
N CYS A 192 -18.62 -12.91 -7.50
CA CYS A 192 -17.76 -14.07 -7.32
C CYS A 192 -17.44 -14.83 -8.62
#